data_AF-A0A165FLD3-F1
#
_entry.id   AF-A0A165FLD3-F1
#
_cell.length_a   1.000
_cell.length_b   1.000
_cell.length_c   1.000
_cell.angle_alpha   90.00
_cell.angle_beta   90.00
_cell.angle_gamma   90.00
#
_symmetry.space_group_name_H-M   'P 1'
#
loop_
_entity.id
_entity.type
_entity.pdbx_description
1 polymer ?
#
loop_
_entity_poly.entity_id
_entity_poly.type
_entity_poly.pdbx_seq_one_letter_code
_entity_poly.pdbx_strand_id
1 'polypeptide(L)'
;MADPLLAEFSELSHLSREDLEELLVDPVYFQAIFHSLNRVKALYQAQAELGSANETIAKNNLALQDALYTLRNDTQQAFDEAKSLEARWKEVEKEQKEVYQRFTPQFLLMRLRHATVAQDDISEARASEFVQASSAEPSPVAANSKDIDDFVREFKELRKVYHKRMMWGDRWAAGQVVWRDD
;
A
#
# COMPACT_ATOMS: atom_id res chain seq x y z
N MET A 1 -69.69 7.10 -50.75
CA MET A 1 -68.53 7.81 -50.18
C MET A 1 -68.25 7.16 -48.85
N ALA A 2 -67.06 6.61 -48.64
CA ALA A 2 -66.71 6.04 -47.34
C ALA A 2 -66.68 7.17 -46.32
N ASP A 3 -67.43 7.02 -45.22
CA ASP A 3 -67.47 8.00 -44.14
C ASP A 3 -66.06 8.16 -43.56
N PRO A 4 -65.53 9.39 -43.36
CA PRO A 4 -64.17 9.61 -42.86
C PRO A 4 -63.90 8.89 -41.53
N LEU A 5 -64.95 8.79 -40.69
CA LEU A 5 -64.93 8.07 -39.43
C LEU A 5 -64.65 6.57 -39.62
N LEU A 6 -65.25 5.94 -40.63
CA LEU A 6 -65.08 4.51 -40.92
C LEU A 6 -63.76 4.21 -41.63
N ALA A 7 -63.11 5.22 -42.22
CA ALA A 7 -61.76 5.10 -42.77
C ALA A 7 -60.70 5.08 -41.66
N GLU A 8 -60.85 5.90 -40.62
CA GLU A 8 -59.95 5.93 -39.46
C GLU A 8 -60.25 4.82 -38.44
N PHE A 9 -61.52 4.40 -38.32
CA PHE A 9 -61.98 3.38 -37.39
C PHE A 9 -62.73 2.28 -38.14
N SER A 10 -62.00 1.55 -38.99
CA SER A 10 -62.53 0.42 -39.76
C SER A 10 -63.11 -0.68 -38.86
N GLU A 11 -62.65 -0.74 -37.61
CA GLU A 11 -63.16 -1.62 -36.57
C GLU A 11 -64.64 -1.36 -36.25
N LEU A 12 -65.19 -0.18 -36.54
CA LEU A 12 -66.61 0.16 -36.32
C LEU A 12 -67.51 -0.09 -37.55
N SER A 13 -66.92 -0.49 -38.68
CA SER A 13 -67.65 -0.62 -39.97
C SER A 13 -68.71 -1.74 -40.01
N HIS A 14 -68.68 -2.65 -39.04
CA HIS A 14 -69.63 -3.76 -38.93
C HIS A 14 -70.85 -3.45 -38.06
N LEU A 15 -70.87 -2.29 -37.38
CA LEU A 15 -71.97 -1.85 -36.51
C LEU A 15 -73.02 -1.10 -37.34
N SER A 16 -74.30 -1.31 -37.01
CA SER A 16 -75.40 -0.58 -37.66
C SER A 16 -75.47 0.87 -37.17
N ARG A 17 -76.26 1.70 -37.86
CA ARG A 17 -76.48 3.08 -37.43
C ARG A 17 -77.19 3.14 -36.08
N GLU A 18 -78.17 2.27 -35.85
CA GLU A 18 -78.85 2.19 -34.55
C GLU A 18 -77.86 1.82 -33.44
N ASP A 19 -76.95 0.87 -33.69
CA ASP A 19 -75.91 0.48 -32.72
C ASP A 19 -74.94 1.64 -32.41
N LEU A 20 -74.59 2.45 -33.41
CA LEU A 20 -73.73 3.62 -33.22
C LEU A 20 -74.43 4.74 -32.43
N GLU A 21 -75.73 4.92 -32.62
CA GLU A 21 -76.53 5.87 -31.84
C GLU A 21 -76.70 5.38 -30.39
N GLU A 22 -76.92 4.08 -30.19
CA GLU A 22 -76.98 3.46 -28.87
C GLU A 22 -75.62 3.51 -28.14
N LEU A 23 -74.51 3.37 -28.87
CA LEU A 23 -73.15 3.55 -28.34
C LEU A 23 -72.90 4.95 -27.77
N LEU A 24 -73.55 5.98 -28.32
CA LEU A 24 -73.42 7.37 -27.83
C LEU A 24 -74.30 7.64 -26.61
N VAL A 25 -75.36 6.85 -26.41
CA VAL A 25 -76.37 7.06 -25.36
C VAL A 25 -76.12 6.15 -24.15
N ASP A 26 -75.66 4.92 -24.35
CA ASP A 26 -75.35 3.96 -23.29
C ASP A 26 -73.83 3.85 -23.03
N PRO A 27 -73.33 4.40 -21.92
CA PRO A 27 -71.93 4.31 -21.54
C PRO A 27 -71.43 2.87 -21.31
N VAL A 28 -72.32 1.97 -20.88
CA VAL A 28 -71.96 0.57 -20.59
C VAL A 28 -71.73 -0.18 -21.90
N TYR A 29 -72.60 0.04 -22.88
CA TYR A 29 -72.45 -0.52 -24.22
C TYR A 29 -71.18 0.01 -24.92
N PHE A 30 -70.90 1.32 -24.80
CA PHE A 30 -69.64 1.90 -25.27
C PHE A 30 -68.42 1.21 -24.67
N GLN A 31 -68.37 1.07 -23.35
CA GLN A 31 -67.24 0.43 -22.68
C GLN A 31 -67.06 -1.03 -23.12
N ALA A 32 -68.16 -1.78 -23.28
CA ALA A 32 -68.11 -3.15 -23.76
C ALA A 32 -67.49 -3.26 -25.16
N ILE A 33 -67.93 -2.41 -26.10
CA ILE A 33 -67.37 -2.36 -27.45
C ILE A 33 -65.92 -1.88 -27.42
N PHE A 34 -65.59 -0.82 -26.68
CA PHE A 34 -64.23 -0.28 -26.56
C PHE A 34 -63.25 -1.34 -26.05
N HIS A 35 -63.59 -2.07 -25.00
CA HIS A 35 -62.76 -3.17 -24.47
C HIS A 35 -62.76 -4.41 -25.36
N SER A 36 -63.71 -4.54 -26.28
CA SER A 36 -63.72 -5.63 -27.27
C SER A 36 -62.73 -5.41 -28.41
N LEU A 37 -62.35 -4.15 -28.70
CA LEU A 37 -61.44 -3.77 -29.78
C LEU A 37 -60.08 -4.44 -29.61
N ASN A 38 -59.57 -5.03 -30.69
CA ASN A 38 -58.30 -5.76 -30.67
C ASN A 38 -57.12 -4.85 -30.29
N ARG A 39 -57.13 -3.60 -30.79
CA ARG A 39 -56.12 -2.60 -30.45
C ARG A 39 -56.11 -2.29 -28.95
N VAL A 40 -57.29 -2.15 -28.34
CA VAL A 40 -57.44 -1.85 -26.92
C VAL A 40 -57.00 -3.05 -26.07
N LYS A 41 -57.39 -4.27 -26.44
CA LYS A 41 -56.90 -5.51 -25.80
C LYS A 41 -55.39 -5.64 -25.87
N ALA A 42 -54.78 -5.38 -27.03
CA ALA A 42 -53.34 -5.42 -27.21
C ALA A 42 -52.62 -4.37 -26.36
N LEU A 43 -53.18 -3.16 -26.22
CA LEU A 43 -52.64 -2.13 -25.34
C LEU A 43 -52.69 -2.54 -23.86
N TYR A 44 -53.80 -3.12 -23.39
CA TYR A 44 -53.90 -3.62 -22.02
C TYR A 44 -52.93 -4.77 -21.74
N GLN A 45 -52.78 -5.69 -22.70
CA GLN A 45 -51.79 -6.78 -22.60
C GLN A 45 -50.37 -6.23 -22.52
N ALA A 46 -49.99 -5.33 -23.43
CA ALA A 46 -48.68 -4.69 -23.41
C ALA A 46 -48.41 -3.93 -22.10
N GLN A 47 -49.42 -3.21 -21.57
CA GLN A 47 -49.31 -2.52 -20.29
C GLN A 47 -49.09 -3.51 -19.13
N ALA A 48 -49.83 -4.62 -19.09
CA ALA A 48 -49.69 -5.64 -18.06
C ALA A 48 -48.31 -6.33 -18.12
N GLU A 49 -47.83 -6.65 -19.32
CA GLU A 49 -46.51 -7.23 -19.54
C GLU A 49 -45.39 -6.29 -19.08
N LEU A 50 -45.46 -5.00 -19.45
CA LEU A 50 -44.51 -3.99 -18.99
C LEU A 50 -44.54 -3.81 -17.47
N GLY A 51 -45.74 -3.84 -16.87
CA GLY A 51 -45.91 -3.78 -15.42
C GLY A 51 -45.23 -4.96 -14.72
N SER A 52 -45.48 -6.19 -15.19
CA SER A 52 -44.87 -7.40 -14.66
C SER A 52 -43.35 -7.42 -14.84
N ALA A 53 -42.85 -6.95 -15.99
CA ALA A 53 -41.42 -6.84 -16.26
C ALA A 53 -40.74 -5.86 -15.30
N ASN A 54 -41.32 -4.67 -15.11
CA ASN A 54 -40.83 -3.67 -14.17
C ASN A 54 -40.84 -4.18 -12.73
N GLU A 55 -41.91 -4.86 -12.30
CA GLU A 55 -41.99 -5.46 -10.97
C GLU A 55 -40.90 -6.51 -10.75
N THR A 56 -40.62 -7.34 -11.77
CA THR A 56 -39.56 -8.34 -11.72
C THR A 56 -38.18 -7.68 -11.58
N ILE A 57 -37.91 -6.61 -12.34
CA ILE A 57 -36.67 -5.84 -12.24
C ILE A 57 -36.54 -5.22 -10.85
N ALA A 58 -37.61 -4.63 -10.32
CA ALA A 58 -37.60 -4.03 -8.98
C ALA A 58 -37.30 -5.07 -7.89
N LYS A 59 -37.91 -6.26 -7.96
CA LYS A 59 -37.63 -7.37 -7.04
C LYS A 59 -36.18 -7.83 -7.11
N ASN A 60 -35.62 -7.95 -8.31
CA ASN A 60 -34.22 -8.33 -8.50
C ASN A 60 -33.26 -7.27 -7.93
N ASN A 61 -33.55 -5.99 -8.16
CA ASN A 61 -32.74 -4.90 -7.60
C ASN A 61 -32.76 -4.91 -6.07
N LEU A 62 -33.92 -5.11 -5.45
CA LEU A 62 -34.04 -5.23 -4.00
C LEU A 62 -33.32 -6.47 -3.46
N ALA A 63 -33.40 -7.61 -4.14
CA ALA A 63 -32.72 -8.83 -3.73
C ALA A 63 -31.19 -8.70 -3.77
N LEU A 64 -30.64 -7.91 -4.70
CA LEU A 64 -29.19 -7.68 -4.82
C LEU A 64 -28.68 -6.58 -3.87
N GLN A 65 -29.57 -5.74 -3.34
CA GLN A 65 -29.21 -4.57 -2.56
C GLN A 65 -28.32 -4.94 -1.36
N ASP A 66 -28.77 -5.87 -0.52
CA ASP A 66 -28.06 -6.24 0.70
C ASP A 66 -26.69 -6.84 0.42
N ALA A 67 -26.60 -7.76 -0.55
CA ALA A 67 -25.33 -8.37 -0.95
C ALA A 67 -24.32 -7.33 -1.46
N LEU A 68 -24.78 -6.32 -2.22
CA LEU A 68 -23.93 -5.22 -2.68
C LEU A 68 -23.46 -4.33 -1.53
N TYR A 69 -24.31 -4.06 -0.54
CA TYR A 69 -23.91 -3.31 0.65
C TYR A 69 -22.87 -4.07 1.49
N THR A 70 -23.07 -5.38 1.68
CA THR A 70 -22.09 -6.23 2.38
C THR A 70 -20.76 -6.23 1.63
N LEU A 71 -20.76 -6.50 0.33
CA LEU A 71 -19.54 -6.53 -0.48
C LEU A 71 -18.80 -5.18 -0.45
N ARG A 72 -19.54 -4.07 -0.49
CA ARG A 72 -18.95 -2.72 -0.38
C ARG A 72 -18.30 -2.50 0.99
N ASN A 73 -18.97 -2.91 2.06
CA ASN A 73 -18.44 -2.77 3.42
C ASN A 73 -17.17 -3.62 3.61
N ASP A 74 -17.20 -4.88 3.16
CA ASP A 74 -16.05 -5.79 3.25
C ASP A 74 -14.85 -5.25 2.46
N THR A 75 -15.11 -4.74 1.25
CA THR A 75 -14.06 -4.12 0.42
C THR A 75 -13.48 -2.88 1.08
N GLN A 76 -14.32 -2.06 1.71
CA GLN A 76 -13.88 -0.86 2.44
C GLN A 76 -13.00 -1.25 3.63
N GLN A 77 -13.42 -2.23 4.44
CA GLN A 77 -12.66 -2.71 5.59
C GLN A 77 -11.29 -3.28 5.17
N ALA A 78 -11.26 -4.12 4.12
CA ALA A 78 -10.02 -4.67 3.60
C ALA A 78 -9.07 -3.58 3.07
N PHE A 79 -9.62 -2.55 2.43
CA PHE A 79 -8.84 -1.40 1.98
C PHE A 79 -8.26 -0.59 3.15
N ASP A 80 -9.07 -0.32 4.17
CA ASP A 80 -8.64 0.43 5.35
C ASP A 80 -7.58 -0.35 6.15
N GLU A 81 -7.73 -1.66 6.27
CA GLU A 81 -6.72 -2.55 6.86
C GLU A 81 -5.41 -2.49 6.08
N ALA A 82 -5.47 -2.67 4.75
CA ALA A 82 -4.28 -2.60 3.89
C ALA A 82 -3.57 -1.24 4.00
N LYS A 83 -4.32 -0.14 4.09
CA LYS A 83 -3.76 1.20 4.30
C LYS A 83 -3.11 1.36 5.66
N SER A 84 -3.70 0.79 6.71
CA SER A 84 -3.10 0.78 8.04
C SER A 84 -1.79 -0.01 8.09
N LEU A 85 -1.74 -1.16 7.39
CA LEU A 85 -0.55 -1.99 7.28
C LEU A 85 0.54 -1.28 6.46
N GLU A 86 0.18 -0.57 5.39
CA GLU A 86 1.11 0.26 4.61
C GLU A 86 1.75 1.36 5.47
N ALA A 87 0.95 2.01 6.33
CA ALA A 87 1.46 3.02 7.26
C ALA A 87 2.42 2.40 8.29
N ARG A 88 2.02 1.28 8.90
CA ARG A 88 2.86 0.53 9.85
C ARG A 88 4.16 0.04 9.22
N TRP A 89 4.12 -0.40 7.96
CA TRP A 89 5.32 -0.84 7.25
C TRP A 89 6.35 0.28 7.14
N LYS A 90 5.91 1.51 6.83
CA LYS A 90 6.82 2.68 6.76
C LYS A 90 7.51 2.97 8.10
N GLU A 91 6.80 2.78 9.21
CA GLU A 91 7.38 2.92 10.56
C GLU A 91 8.41 1.84 10.83
N VAL A 92 8.07 0.57 10.60
CA VAL A 92 8.99 -0.56 10.81
C VAL A 92 10.22 -0.46 9.91
N GLU A 93 10.07 -0.05 8.65
CA GLU A 93 11.18 0.17 7.74
C GLU A 93 12.12 1.27 8.24
N LYS A 94 11.56 2.34 8.83
CA LYS A 94 12.34 3.41 9.45
C LYS A 94 13.10 2.90 10.68
N GLU A 95 12.43 2.19 11.58
CA GLU A 95 13.06 1.58 12.76
C GLU A 95 14.18 0.62 12.36
N GLN A 96 13.95 -0.21 11.34
CA GLN A 96 14.96 -1.11 10.78
C GLN A 96 16.15 -0.29 10.27
N LYS A 97 15.94 0.74 9.45
CA LYS A 97 17.03 1.59 8.96
C LYS A 97 17.83 2.22 10.08
N GLU A 98 17.18 2.70 11.14
CA GLU A 98 17.86 3.29 12.31
C GLU A 98 18.73 2.26 13.05
N VAL A 99 18.22 1.06 13.27
CA VAL A 99 18.98 -0.04 13.91
C VAL A 99 20.16 -0.47 13.03
N TYR A 100 19.92 -0.69 11.74
CA TYR A 100 20.94 -1.17 10.80
C TYR A 100 21.96 -0.11 10.43
N GLN A 101 21.66 1.19 10.57
CA GLN A 101 22.57 2.29 10.23
C GLN A 101 23.98 2.08 10.83
N ARG A 102 24.04 1.66 12.10
CA ARG A 102 25.29 1.45 12.85
C ARG A 102 26.10 0.23 12.39
N PHE A 103 25.47 -0.64 11.62
CA PHE A 103 26.07 -1.86 11.07
C PHE A 103 26.28 -1.77 9.56
N THR A 104 25.94 -0.62 8.94
CA THR A 104 26.25 -0.40 7.54
C THR A 104 27.77 -0.46 7.32
N PRO A 105 28.23 -1.01 6.18
CA PRO A 105 29.65 -1.07 5.87
C PRO A 105 30.35 0.29 6.00
N GLN A 106 29.66 1.36 5.59
CA GLN A 106 30.20 2.71 5.67
C GLN A 106 30.38 3.21 7.11
N PHE A 107 29.40 2.96 7.99
CA PHE A 107 29.53 3.32 9.40
C PHE A 107 30.60 2.50 10.11
N LEU A 108 30.69 1.20 9.81
CA LEU A 108 31.73 0.34 10.37
C LEU A 108 33.14 0.74 9.90
N LEU A 109 33.30 1.15 8.64
CA LEU A 109 34.55 1.69 8.11
C LEU A 109 34.92 3.01 8.79
N MET A 110 33.97 3.93 8.96
CA MET A 110 34.15 5.16 9.73
C MET A 110 34.62 4.83 11.16
N ARG A 111 33.95 3.88 11.84
CA ARG A 111 34.32 3.44 13.19
C ARG A 111 35.72 2.83 13.24
N LEU A 112 36.11 2.05 12.24
CA LEU A 112 37.46 1.50 12.11
C LEU A 112 38.49 2.64 12.00
N ARG A 113 38.25 3.65 11.16
CA ARG A 113 39.13 4.81 11.02
C ARG A 113 39.30 5.57 12.34
N HIS A 114 38.21 5.84 13.06
CA HIS A 114 38.29 6.45 14.39
C HIS A 114 39.07 5.61 15.39
N ALA A 115 38.85 4.29 15.40
CA ALA A 115 39.61 3.39 16.26
C ALA A 115 41.11 3.32 15.87
N THR A 116 41.45 3.56 14.61
CA THR A 116 42.85 3.67 14.16
C THR A 116 43.50 4.95 14.66
N VAL A 117 42.83 6.10 14.52
CA VAL A 117 43.34 7.39 15.04
C VAL A 117 43.50 7.33 16.55
N ALA A 118 42.49 6.85 17.28
CA ALA A 118 42.59 6.71 18.74
C ALA A 118 43.73 5.76 19.17
N GLN A 119 44.04 4.74 18.35
CA GLN A 119 45.18 3.85 18.63
C GLN A 119 46.53 4.54 18.42
N ASP A 120 46.61 5.42 17.41
CA ASP A 120 47.78 6.25 17.14
C ASP A 120 48.02 7.19 18.32
N ASP A 121 46.99 7.93 18.74
CA ASP A 121 47.02 8.84 19.89
C ASP A 121 47.46 8.14 21.18
N ILE A 122 46.94 6.94 21.47
CA ILE A 122 47.36 6.15 22.65
C ILE A 122 48.84 5.76 22.54
N SER A 123 49.31 5.38 21.35
CA SER A 123 50.72 5.03 21.17
C SER A 123 51.65 6.24 21.33
N GLU A 124 51.26 7.40 20.80
CA GLU A 124 51.99 8.66 20.94
C GLU A 124 51.99 9.17 22.38
N ALA A 125 50.87 9.03 23.11
CA ALA A 125 50.81 9.36 24.53
C ALA A 125 51.78 8.50 25.35
N ARG A 126 51.80 7.18 25.12
CA ARG A 126 52.70 6.26 25.81
C ARG A 126 54.18 6.55 25.51
N ALA A 127 54.50 6.90 24.26
CA ALA A 127 55.84 7.34 23.87
C ALA A 127 56.23 8.65 24.57
N SER A 128 55.31 9.61 24.62
CA SER A 128 55.52 10.91 25.29
C SER A 128 55.77 10.73 26.79
N GLU A 129 54.98 9.89 27.46
CA GLU A 129 55.15 9.55 28.88
C GLU A 129 56.52 8.92 29.14
N PHE A 130 56.96 8.00 28.28
CA PHE A 130 58.25 7.34 28.42
C PHE A 130 59.42 8.33 28.27
N VAL A 131 59.35 9.24 27.30
CA VAL A 131 60.35 10.30 27.10
C VAL A 131 60.40 11.25 28.30
N GLN A 132 59.23 11.66 28.81
CA GLN A 132 59.14 12.52 30.00
C GLN A 132 59.72 11.84 31.25
N ALA A 133 59.39 10.57 31.49
CA ALA A 133 59.94 9.79 32.60
C ALA A 133 61.45 9.59 32.50
N SER A 134 61.98 9.39 31.29
CA SER A 134 63.42 9.27 31.04
C SER A 134 64.20 10.58 31.27
N SER A 135 63.50 11.71 31.31
CA SER A 135 64.07 13.05 31.50
C SER A 135 64.10 13.50 32.97
N ALA A 136 63.42 12.78 33.87
CA ALA A 136 63.27 13.12 35.29
C ALA A 136 64.13 12.22 36.19
N GLU A 137 65.28 12.74 36.65
CA GLU A 137 66.25 12.20 37.61
C GLU A 137 66.82 10.76 37.41
N PRO A 138 68.11 10.54 37.69
CA PRO A 138 68.76 9.25 37.44
C PRO A 138 68.32 8.19 38.47
N SER A 139 67.31 7.39 38.10
CA SER A 139 66.94 6.15 38.80
C SER A 139 68.00 5.05 38.59
N PRO A 140 68.13 4.08 39.52
CA PRO A 140 69.15 3.04 39.45
C PRO A 140 69.05 2.20 38.17
N VAL A 141 70.20 1.94 37.55
CA VAL A 141 70.38 1.35 36.21
C VAL A 141 69.55 0.07 35.95
N ALA A 142 69.31 -0.74 36.99
CA ALA A 142 68.51 -1.96 36.90
C ALA A 142 67.00 -1.71 36.78
N ALA A 143 66.46 -0.68 37.43
CA ALA A 143 65.04 -0.28 37.31
C ALA A 143 64.76 0.25 35.89
N ASN A 144 65.67 1.08 35.36
CA ASN A 144 65.56 1.62 34.01
C ASN A 144 65.54 0.53 32.93
N SER A 145 66.34 -0.54 33.07
CA SER A 145 66.36 -1.63 32.08
C SER A 145 65.03 -2.36 31.95
N LYS A 146 64.37 -2.63 33.09
CA LYS A 146 63.05 -3.29 33.12
C LYS A 146 61.95 -2.38 32.57
N ASP A 147 61.99 -1.10 32.92
CA ASP A 147 61.02 -0.10 32.45
C ASP A 147 61.14 0.13 30.93
N ILE A 148 62.36 0.06 30.39
CA ILE A 148 62.60 0.09 28.94
C ILE A 148 62.00 -1.14 28.25
N ASP A 149 62.26 -2.34 28.77
CA ASP A 149 61.75 -3.58 28.17
C ASP A 149 60.22 -3.66 28.21
N ASP A 150 59.62 -3.22 29.32
CA ASP A 150 58.17 -3.16 29.49
C ASP A 150 57.55 -2.11 28.54
N PHE A 151 58.16 -0.93 28.39
CA PHE A 151 57.75 0.06 27.39
C PHE A 151 57.84 -0.49 25.96
N VAL A 152 58.97 -1.10 25.58
CA VAL A 152 59.17 -1.65 24.23
C VAL A 152 58.13 -2.71 23.93
N ARG A 153 57.80 -3.57 24.90
CA ARG A 153 56.76 -4.59 24.74
C ARG A 153 55.38 -3.96 24.52
N GLU A 154 54.99 -3.01 25.37
CA GLU A 154 53.68 -2.34 25.30
C GLU A 154 53.53 -1.52 24.01
N PHE A 155 54.52 -0.69 23.69
CA PHE A 155 54.50 0.17 22.52
C PHE A 155 54.45 -0.65 21.23
N LYS A 156 55.18 -1.77 21.14
CA LYS A 156 55.12 -2.68 19.99
C LYS A 156 53.73 -3.26 19.80
N GLU A 157 53.06 -3.70 20.86
CA GLU A 157 51.69 -4.24 20.74
C GLU A 157 50.69 -3.14 20.34
N LEU A 158 50.83 -1.91 20.85
CA LEU A 158 50.00 -0.77 20.43
C LEU A 158 50.18 -0.46 18.93
N ARG A 159 51.43 -0.36 18.44
CA ARG A 159 51.73 -0.08 17.03
C ARG A 159 51.30 -1.22 16.11
N LYS A 160 51.42 -2.48 16.55
CA LYS A 160 50.94 -3.64 15.80
C LYS A 160 49.43 -3.60 15.59
N VAL A 161 48.65 -3.22 16.61
CA VAL A 161 47.20 -3.02 16.48
C VAL A 161 46.89 -1.88 15.50
N TYR A 162 47.60 -0.75 15.61
CA TYR A 162 47.47 0.38 14.69
C TYR A 162 47.70 -0.04 13.23
N HIS A 163 48.83 -0.67 12.93
CA HIS A 163 49.18 -1.06 11.56
C HIS A 163 48.22 -2.12 11.00
N LYS A 164 47.73 -3.05 11.83
CA LYS A 164 46.67 -3.99 11.42
C LYS A 164 45.39 -3.25 11.02
N ARG A 165 44.93 -2.30 11.84
CA ARG A 165 43.73 -1.51 11.55
C ARG A 165 43.89 -0.65 10.30
N MET A 166 45.06 -0.03 10.11
CA MET A 166 45.41 0.69 8.88
C MET A 166 45.31 -0.21 7.65
N MET A 167 46.01 -1.36 7.66
CA MET A 167 45.97 -2.29 6.53
C MET A 167 44.56 -2.77 6.20
N TRP A 168 43.74 -3.07 7.22
CA TRP A 168 42.35 -3.46 6.99
C TRP A 168 41.50 -2.28 6.47
N GLY A 169 41.72 -1.07 6.97
CA GLY A 169 41.07 0.14 6.47
C GLY A 169 41.38 0.40 4.99
N ASP A 170 42.63 0.24 4.59
CA ASP A 170 43.08 0.45 3.20
C ASP A 170 42.51 -0.62 2.26
N ARG A 171 42.56 -1.90 2.67
CA ARG A 171 41.96 -3.00 1.90
C ARG A 171 40.45 -2.84 1.74
N TRP A 172 39.77 -2.39 2.79
CA TRP A 172 38.34 -2.09 2.72
C TRP A 172 38.07 -0.92 1.77
N ALA A 173 38.80 0.19 1.89
CA ALA A 173 38.66 1.34 1.00
C ALA A 173 38.95 1.00 -0.48
N ALA A 174 39.86 0.05 -0.72
CA ALA A 174 40.15 -0.49 -2.05
C ALA A 174 39.11 -1.50 -2.58
N GLY A 175 38.02 -1.76 -1.84
CA GLY A 175 36.96 -2.69 -2.25
C GLY A 175 37.35 -4.18 -2.15
N GLN A 176 38.44 -4.50 -1.46
CA GLN A 176 38.93 -5.88 -1.33
C GLN A 176 38.24 -6.65 -0.19
N VAL A 177 37.34 -6.00 0.56
CA VAL A 177 36.54 -6.60 1.62
C VAL A 177 35.14 -6.86 1.07
N VAL A 178 34.78 -8.13 0.94
CA VAL A 178 33.45 -8.57 0.50
C VAL A 178 32.64 -8.95 1.72
N TRP A 179 31.45 -8.35 1.86
CA TRP A 179 30.45 -8.74 2.83
C TRP A 179 29.64 -9.88 2.22
N ARG A 180 29.38 -10.95 2.97
CA ARG A 180 28.47 -12.01 2.51
C ARG A 180 27.04 -11.52 2.72
N ASP A 181 26.24 -11.65 1.68
CA ASP A 181 24.79 -11.46 1.72
C ASP A 181 24.18 -12.79 2.22
N ASP A 182 24.34 -13.10 3.51
CA ASP A 182 23.59 -14.19 4.16
C ASP A 182 22.26 -13.65 4.71
#